data_AF-A0A9P1NNS2-F1
#
_entry.id   AF-A0A9P1NNS2-F1
#
_cell.length_a   1.000
_cell.length_b   1.000
_cell.length_c   1.000
_cell.angle_alpha   90.00
_cell.angle_beta   90.00
_cell.angle_gamma   90.00
#
_symmetry.space_group_name_H-M   'P 1'
#
loop_
_entity.id
_entity.type
_entity.pdbx_description
1 polymer ?
#
loop_
_entity_poly.entity_id
_entity_poly.type
_entity_poly.pdbx_seq_one_letter_code
_entity_poly.pdbx_strand_id
1 'polypeptide(L)'
;MALHARLKTAAPPGLVETVPTFRSLQVVYDPAVTSRREVQAAVEAELAHAGDAPAEGSLWRLPVCYDAELGPDLAELSASLGLSAERLIDLHGSTEYFVYMLGFMPGFAYMGDLPAELEKPRRSEPRVRVPAGSVATAGRLTTVYPWESPGGWHLIGRCPVPLYDGARPSPVLLAAGDRVRFEAVDRARFDALSAEAAAGRFDPDTLRAAP
;
A
#
# COMPACT_ATOMS: atom_id res chain seq x y z
N MET A 1 -2.42 -12.19 8.47
CA MET A 1 -3.47 -11.22 8.86
C MET A 1 -4.45 -11.76 9.90
N ALA A 2 -4.85 -13.03 9.85
CA ALA A 2 -5.78 -13.61 10.82
C ALA A 2 -5.39 -13.39 12.29
N LEU A 3 -4.15 -13.69 12.69
CA LEU A 3 -3.68 -13.46 14.07
C LEU A 3 -3.78 -12.00 14.51
N HIS A 4 -3.44 -11.05 13.62
CA HIS A 4 -3.58 -9.61 13.89
C HIS A 4 -5.03 -9.21 14.15
N ALA A 5 -5.96 -9.70 13.32
CA ALA A 5 -7.39 -9.45 13.50
C ALA A 5 -7.90 -10.06 14.81
N ARG A 6 -7.47 -11.28 15.15
CA ARG A 6 -7.84 -11.94 16.39
C ARG A 6 -7.35 -11.19 17.62
N LEU A 7 -6.08 -10.77 17.64
CA LEU A 7 -5.51 -10.00 18.76
C LEU A 7 -6.15 -8.61 18.92
N LYS A 8 -6.74 -8.03 17.88
CA LYS A 8 -7.56 -6.82 18.00
C LYS A 8 -8.89 -7.07 18.71
N THR A 9 -9.50 -8.23 18.49
CA THR A 9 -10.79 -8.59 19.10
C THR A 9 -10.61 -9.18 20.51
N ALA A 10 -9.55 -9.97 20.70
CA ALA A 10 -9.19 -10.65 21.94
C ALA A 10 -7.83 -10.14 22.46
N ALA A 11 -7.75 -8.84 22.71
CA ALA A 11 -6.52 -8.20 23.16
C ALA A 11 -6.12 -8.71 24.56
N PRO A 12 -4.92 -9.31 24.74
CA PRO A 12 -4.45 -9.67 26.06
C PRO A 12 -4.16 -8.41 26.89
N PRO A 13 -4.21 -8.49 28.23
CA PRO A 13 -3.84 -7.39 29.11
C PRO A 13 -2.47 -6.82 28.75
N GLY A 14 -2.36 -5.49 28.75
CA GLY A 14 -1.11 -4.80 28.42
C GLY A 14 -0.73 -4.80 26.95
N LEU A 15 -1.51 -5.38 26.03
CA LEU A 15 -1.28 -5.20 24.59
C LEU A 15 -1.44 -3.72 24.22
N VAL A 16 -0.40 -3.13 23.64
CA VAL A 16 -0.39 -1.74 23.19
C VAL A 16 -0.77 -1.68 21.71
N GLU A 17 -0.07 -2.45 20.87
CA GLU A 17 -0.36 -2.50 19.43
C GLU A 17 0.18 -3.78 18.78
N THR A 18 -0.36 -4.07 17.60
CA THR A 18 0.14 -5.12 16.72
C THR A 18 0.42 -4.54 15.34
N VAL A 19 1.61 -4.82 14.81
CA VAL A 19 2.06 -4.32 13.50
C VAL A 19 2.34 -5.50 12.59
N PRO A 20 1.45 -5.80 11.62
CA PRO A 20 1.64 -6.93 10.74
C PRO A 20 2.63 -6.58 9.62
N THR A 21 3.48 -7.55 9.28
CA THR A 21 4.39 -7.50 8.13
C THR A 21 4.07 -8.65 7.16
N PHE A 22 4.85 -8.79 6.09
CA PHE A 22 4.69 -9.86 5.09
C PHE A 22 4.51 -11.26 5.69
N ARG A 23 5.33 -11.64 6.68
CA ARG A 23 5.36 -13.00 7.26
C ARG A 23 5.59 -13.04 8.76
N SER A 24 5.43 -11.92 9.44
CA SER A 24 5.53 -11.85 10.90
C SER A 24 4.56 -10.81 11.45
N LEU A 25 4.28 -10.90 12.74
CA LEU A 25 3.49 -9.93 13.48
C LEU A 25 4.35 -9.41 14.62
N GLN A 26 4.59 -8.10 14.66
CA GLN A 26 5.17 -7.47 15.83
C GLN A 26 4.07 -7.21 16.86
N VAL A 27 4.35 -7.55 18.11
CA VAL A 27 3.45 -7.36 19.25
C VAL A 27 4.16 -6.45 20.25
N VAL A 28 3.56 -5.29 20.51
CA VAL A 28 4.06 -4.31 21.48
C VAL A 28 3.16 -4.36 22.70
N TYR A 29 3.75 -4.47 23.89
CA TYR A 29 3.01 -4.57 25.15
C TYR A 29 3.67 -3.73 26.24
N ASP A 30 2.88 -3.34 27.24
CA ASP A 30 3.32 -2.63 28.43
C ASP A 30 3.85 -3.62 29.49
N PRO A 31 5.17 -3.63 29.78
CA PRO A 31 5.76 -4.55 30.74
C PRO A 31 5.37 -4.25 32.19
N ALA A 32 4.76 -3.09 32.49
CA ALA A 32 4.24 -2.78 33.81
C ALA A 32 2.86 -3.42 34.07
N VAL A 33 2.14 -3.81 33.00
CA VAL A 33 0.80 -4.41 33.07
C VAL A 33 0.86 -5.93 32.89
N THR A 34 1.79 -6.45 32.07
CA THR A 34 1.91 -7.87 31.74
C THR A 34 3.37 -8.28 31.54
N SER A 35 3.66 -9.59 31.57
CA SER A 35 4.96 -10.13 31.21
C SER A 35 5.03 -10.65 29.77
N ARG A 36 6.26 -10.78 29.24
CA ARG A 36 6.52 -11.46 27.95
C ARG A 36 5.87 -12.84 27.89
N ARG A 37 5.94 -13.60 28.99
CA ARG A 37 5.45 -14.98 29.05
C ARG A 37 3.94 -15.04 28.88
N GLU A 38 3.22 -14.13 29.53
CA GLU A 38 1.76 -14.07 29.47
C GLU A 38 1.28 -13.62 28.08
N VAL A 39 1.90 -12.58 27.51
CA VAL A 39 1.59 -12.14 26.14
C VAL A 39 1.88 -13.26 25.14
N GLN A 40 3.04 -13.92 25.26
CA GLN A 40 3.39 -15.04 24.37
C GLN A 40 2.36 -16.16 24.45
N ALA A 41 1.93 -16.56 25.66
CA ALA A 41 0.93 -17.60 25.83
C ALA A 41 -0.43 -17.21 25.20
N ALA A 42 -0.85 -15.95 25.37
CA ALA A 42 -2.09 -15.45 24.74
C ALA A 42 -1.99 -15.44 23.20
N VAL A 43 -0.86 -14.99 22.66
CA VAL A 43 -0.60 -15.00 21.21
C VAL A 43 -0.60 -16.43 20.66
N GLU A 44 0.02 -17.39 21.36
CA GLU A 44 0.04 -18.80 20.97
C GLU A 44 -1.36 -19.43 20.98
N ALA A 45 -2.19 -19.08 21.96
CA ALA A 45 -3.58 -19.52 22.02
C ALA A 45 -4.40 -18.98 20.84
N GLU A 46 -4.28 -17.69 20.53
CA GLU A 46 -4.96 -17.09 19.38
C GLU A 46 -4.43 -17.62 18.04
N LEU A 47 -3.14 -17.96 17.96
CA LEU A 47 -2.53 -18.56 16.78
C LEU A 47 -3.08 -19.97 16.53
N ALA A 48 -3.25 -20.79 17.59
CA ALA A 48 -3.87 -22.12 17.47
C ALA A 48 -5.33 -22.06 16.97
N HIS A 49 -5.99 -20.91 17.16
CA HIS A 49 -7.36 -20.64 16.71
C HIS A 49 -7.43 -19.76 15.46
N ALA A 50 -6.29 -19.36 14.90
CA ALA A 50 -6.23 -18.62 13.66
C ALA A 50 -6.46 -19.61 12.50
N GLY A 51 -7.64 -19.57 11.89
CA GLY A 51 -7.86 -20.23 10.61
C GLY A 51 -7.18 -19.49 9.46
N ASP A 52 -7.22 -20.08 8.26
CA ASP A 52 -6.73 -19.48 7.01
C ASP A 52 -7.63 -18.34 6.46
N ALA A 53 -8.58 -17.85 7.26
CA ALA A 53 -9.54 -16.86 6.80
C ALA A 53 -8.80 -15.61 6.28
N PRO A 54 -8.98 -15.25 5.00
CA PRO A 54 -8.47 -13.99 4.47
C PRO A 54 -9.03 -12.84 5.30
N ALA A 55 -8.21 -11.81 5.53
CA ALA A 55 -8.75 -10.60 6.12
C ALA A 55 -9.79 -9.99 5.16
N GLU A 56 -10.96 -9.62 5.69
CA GLU A 56 -11.97 -8.83 4.97
C GLU A 56 -11.47 -7.39 4.82
N GLY A 57 -10.54 -7.17 3.89
CA GLY A 57 -10.11 -5.84 3.48
C GLY A 57 -11.01 -5.24 2.40
N SER A 58 -11.07 -3.91 2.37
CA SER A 58 -11.77 -3.19 1.31
C SER A 58 -11.01 -3.32 -0.01
N LEU A 59 -11.74 -3.31 -1.13
CA LEU A 59 -11.14 -3.14 -2.45
C LEU A 59 -11.18 -1.66 -2.83
N TRP A 60 -10.01 -1.07 -3.07
CA TRP A 60 -9.85 0.33 -3.47
C TRP A 60 -9.48 0.44 -4.95
N ARG A 61 -10.11 1.35 -5.67
CA ARG A 61 -9.80 1.68 -7.06
C ARG A 61 -9.05 3.00 -7.11
N LEU A 62 -7.73 2.96 -7.20
CA LEU A 62 -6.90 4.16 -7.15
C LEU A 62 -6.61 4.69 -8.56
N PRO A 63 -6.95 5.95 -8.88
CA PRO A 63 -6.66 6.52 -10.18
C PRO A 63 -5.15 6.75 -10.35
N VAL A 64 -4.62 6.43 -11.52
CA VAL A 64 -3.20 6.62 -11.87
C VAL A 64 -3.08 7.21 -13.26
N CYS A 65 -2.31 8.30 -13.37
CA CYS A 65 -1.89 8.83 -14.65
C CYS A 65 -0.47 8.31 -14.97
N TYR A 66 -0.34 7.67 -16.13
CA TYR A 66 0.91 7.06 -16.62
C TYR A 66 1.64 7.96 -17.63
N ASP A 67 1.31 9.26 -17.67
CA ASP A 67 2.02 10.25 -18.48
C ASP A 67 3.53 10.23 -18.20
N ALA A 68 4.35 10.45 -19.24
CA ALA A 68 5.81 10.39 -19.14
C ALA A 68 6.41 11.35 -18.07
N GLU A 69 5.78 12.50 -17.84
CA GLU A 69 6.21 13.45 -16.79
C GLU A 69 5.93 12.93 -15.37
N LEU A 70 4.88 12.11 -15.22
CA LEU A 70 4.39 11.58 -13.95
C LEU A 70 5.00 10.21 -13.64
N GLY A 71 5.32 9.44 -14.68
CA GLY A 71 5.99 8.14 -14.66
C GLY A 71 7.28 8.13 -15.48
N PRO A 72 8.36 8.81 -15.02
CA PRO A 72 9.57 8.99 -15.80
C PRO A 72 10.33 7.69 -16.12
N ASP A 73 10.08 6.60 -15.39
CA ASP A 73 10.71 5.31 -15.63
C ASP A 73 9.89 4.38 -16.51
N LEU A 74 8.64 4.74 -16.84
CA LEU A 74 7.72 3.83 -17.52
C LEU A 74 8.29 3.30 -18.84
N ALA A 75 8.82 4.19 -19.69
CA ALA A 75 9.36 3.84 -21.00
C ALA A 75 10.64 3.00 -20.91
N GLU A 76 11.55 3.36 -19.99
CA GLU A 76 12.80 2.62 -19.78
C GLU A 76 12.51 1.22 -19.20
N LEU A 77 11.61 1.17 -18.20
CA LEU A 77 11.21 -0.08 -17.56
C LEU A 77 10.56 -1.03 -18.56
N SER A 78 9.57 -0.56 -19.32
CA SER A 78 8.87 -1.38 -20.31
C SER A 78 9.84 -1.92 -21.37
N ALA A 79 10.72 -1.07 -21.89
CA ALA A 79 11.75 -1.48 -22.85
C ALA A 79 12.69 -2.54 -22.27
N SER A 80 13.12 -2.37 -21.00
CA SER A 80 14.01 -3.33 -20.34
C SER A 80 13.37 -4.69 -20.05
N LEU A 81 12.02 -4.74 -20.02
CA LEU A 81 11.22 -5.94 -19.83
C LEU A 81 10.75 -6.55 -21.17
N GLY A 82 11.07 -5.93 -22.31
CA GLY A 82 10.61 -6.37 -23.62
C GLY A 82 9.10 -6.17 -23.84
N LEU A 83 8.49 -5.19 -23.14
CA LEU A 83 7.07 -4.87 -23.20
C LEU A 83 6.84 -3.49 -23.85
N SER A 84 5.67 -3.29 -24.44
CA SER A 84 5.21 -1.93 -24.74
C SER A 84 4.77 -1.21 -23.45
N ALA A 85 4.76 0.12 -23.46
CA ALA A 85 4.29 0.89 -22.31
C ALA A 85 2.81 0.59 -22.02
N GLU A 86 1.99 0.45 -23.06
CA GLU A 86 0.58 0.10 -22.95
C GLU A 86 0.39 -1.27 -22.28
N ARG A 87 1.21 -2.26 -22.67
CA ARG A 87 1.14 -3.60 -22.06
C ARG A 87 1.51 -3.56 -20.58
N LEU A 88 2.49 -2.75 -20.19
CA LEU A 88 2.86 -2.56 -18.79
C LEU A 88 1.72 -1.90 -18.01
N ILE A 89 1.12 -0.84 -18.55
CA ILE A 89 -0.03 -0.15 -17.96
C ILE A 89 -1.21 -1.13 -17.78
N ASP A 90 -1.51 -1.94 -18.80
CA ASP A 90 -2.59 -2.92 -18.76
C ASP A 90 -2.35 -3.98 -17.68
N LEU A 91 -1.14 -4.55 -17.61
CA LEU A 91 -0.76 -5.51 -16.56
C LEU A 91 -0.88 -4.87 -15.18
N HIS A 92 -0.42 -3.64 -15.03
CA HIS A 92 -0.48 -2.93 -13.74
C HIS A 92 -1.92 -2.57 -13.33
N GLY A 93 -2.76 -2.11 -14.25
CA GLY A 93 -4.14 -1.71 -13.95
C GLY A 93 -5.15 -2.86 -13.87
N SER A 94 -4.86 -4.02 -14.47
CA SER A 94 -5.72 -5.20 -14.41
C SER A 94 -5.46 -6.10 -13.19
N THR A 95 -4.37 -5.87 -12.46
CA THR A 95 -4.01 -6.66 -11.28
C THR A 95 -4.69 -6.10 -10.01
N GLU A 96 -5.19 -7.00 -9.16
CA GLU A 96 -5.57 -6.68 -7.79
C GLU A 96 -4.38 -6.97 -6.88
N TYR A 97 -3.94 -5.95 -6.16
CA TYR A 97 -2.77 -6.03 -5.29
C TYR A 97 -3.19 -6.13 -3.83
N PHE A 98 -2.62 -7.07 -3.10
CA PHE A 98 -2.86 -7.21 -1.67
C PHE A 98 -1.94 -6.29 -0.87
N VAL A 99 -2.51 -5.51 0.06
CA VAL A 99 -1.76 -4.67 1.01
C VAL A 99 -1.22 -5.56 2.12
N TYR A 100 0.03 -6.00 2.00
CA TYR A 100 0.66 -6.89 2.98
C TYR A 100 0.99 -6.18 4.28
N MET A 101 1.47 -4.94 4.20
CA MET A 101 1.84 -4.15 5.35
C MET A 101 1.88 -2.66 5.02
N LEU A 102 1.80 -1.85 6.07
CA LEU A 102 2.13 -0.43 6.02
C LEU A 102 3.40 -0.19 6.82
N GLY A 103 4.26 0.71 6.36
CA GLY A 103 5.54 1.00 7.01
C GLY A 103 6.40 1.93 6.18
N PHE A 104 7.66 2.17 6.58
CA PHE A 104 8.57 3.20 6.03
C PHE A 104 8.15 4.64 6.35
N MET A 105 6.89 5.01 6.10
CA MET A 105 6.30 6.29 6.53
C MET A 105 4.77 6.16 6.65
N PRO A 106 4.08 7.11 7.30
CA PRO A 106 2.62 7.09 7.43
C PRO A 106 1.92 6.96 6.07
N GLY A 107 1.08 5.95 5.93
CA GLY A 107 0.30 5.68 4.72
C GLY A 107 1.04 4.96 3.59
N PHE A 108 2.33 4.64 3.74
CA PHE A 108 3.06 3.92 2.70
C PHE A 108 2.71 2.44 2.76
N ALA A 109 2.03 1.97 1.71
CA ALA A 109 1.51 0.61 1.60
C ALA A 109 2.43 -0.24 0.72
N TYR A 110 2.86 -1.39 1.25
CA TYR A 110 3.55 -2.41 0.48
C TYR A 110 2.52 -3.34 -0.15
N MET A 111 2.26 -3.13 -1.43
CA MET A 111 1.30 -3.89 -2.21
C MET A 111 2.05 -4.95 -3.02
N GLY A 112 1.72 -6.22 -2.84
CA GLY A 112 2.38 -7.32 -3.54
C GLY A 112 1.50 -7.94 -4.62
N ASP A 113 1.96 -9.08 -5.15
CA ASP A 113 1.35 -9.79 -6.28
C ASP A 113 1.50 -9.05 -7.63
N LEU A 114 2.56 -8.26 -7.76
CA LEU A 114 2.96 -7.72 -9.07
C LEU A 114 3.22 -8.88 -10.06
N PRO A 115 2.66 -8.83 -11.29
CA PRO A 115 2.89 -9.85 -12.30
C PRO A 115 4.39 -10.08 -12.54
N ALA A 116 4.79 -11.32 -12.76
CA ALA A 116 6.19 -11.69 -12.95
C ALA A 116 6.81 -10.99 -14.17
N GLU A 117 6.01 -10.68 -15.17
CA GLU A 117 6.40 -9.91 -16.37
C GLU A 117 6.81 -8.47 -16.05
N LEU A 118 6.36 -7.93 -14.92
CA LEU A 118 6.71 -6.59 -14.44
C LEU A 118 7.82 -6.61 -13.37
N GLU A 119 8.31 -7.80 -13.01
CA GLU A 119 9.30 -7.94 -11.95
C GLU A 119 10.66 -7.37 -12.38
N LYS A 120 11.07 -6.30 -11.70
CA LYS A 120 12.37 -5.65 -11.90
C LYS A 120 12.96 -5.25 -10.55
N PRO A 121 14.21 -5.62 -10.22
CA PRO A 121 14.85 -5.14 -9.00
C PRO A 121 14.84 -3.62 -8.91
N ARG A 122 14.83 -3.07 -7.68
CA ARG A 122 14.99 -1.63 -7.44
C ARG A 122 16.23 -1.09 -8.15
N ARG A 123 16.21 0.21 -8.47
CA ARG A 123 17.35 0.93 -9.04
C ARG A 123 18.59 0.76 -8.16
N SER A 124 19.76 0.64 -8.78
CA SER A 124 21.05 0.63 -8.09
C SER A 124 21.31 1.96 -7.40
N GLU A 125 20.93 3.06 -8.05
CA GLU A 125 21.04 4.42 -7.54
C GLU A 125 19.64 4.97 -7.20
N PRO A 126 19.31 5.12 -5.91
CA PRO A 126 18.03 5.68 -5.51
C PRO A 126 17.97 7.18 -5.81
N ARG A 127 16.77 7.67 -6.10
CA ARG A 127 16.52 9.11 -6.21
C ARG A 127 16.55 9.75 -4.84
N VAL A 128 17.12 10.93 -4.76
CA VAL A 128 17.07 11.79 -3.56
C VAL A 128 15.64 12.29 -3.33
N ARG A 129 14.87 12.52 -4.41
CA ARG A 129 13.50 13.02 -4.35
C ARG A 129 12.59 12.20 -5.28
N VAL A 130 11.61 11.54 -4.68
CA VAL A 130 10.45 10.92 -5.32
C VAL A 130 9.23 11.75 -4.93
N PRO A 131 8.49 12.35 -5.87
CA PRO A 131 7.33 13.18 -5.56
C PRO A 131 6.23 12.40 -4.83
N ALA A 132 5.45 13.11 -4.01
CA ALA A 132 4.23 12.57 -3.42
C ALA A 132 3.25 12.10 -4.52
N GLY A 133 2.52 11.03 -4.23
CA GLY A 133 1.60 10.37 -5.14
C GLY A 133 2.28 9.49 -6.20
N SER A 134 3.62 9.46 -6.30
CA SER A 134 4.31 8.62 -7.29
C SER A 134 3.93 7.16 -7.12
N VAL A 135 3.48 6.53 -8.21
CA VAL A 135 3.20 5.10 -8.30
C VAL A 135 4.46 4.41 -8.80
N ALA A 136 4.92 3.38 -8.09
CA ALA A 136 6.20 2.78 -8.38
C ALA A 136 6.23 1.27 -8.16
N THR A 137 7.13 0.59 -8.86
CA THR A 137 7.35 -0.86 -8.74
C THR A 137 8.80 -1.20 -8.36
N ALA A 138 8.98 -2.28 -7.59
CA ALA A 138 10.27 -2.89 -7.34
C ALA A 138 10.14 -4.35 -6.89
N GLY A 139 10.91 -5.24 -7.52
CA GLY A 139 10.75 -6.68 -7.36
C GLY A 139 9.31 -7.07 -7.71
N ARG A 140 8.64 -7.75 -6.78
CA ARG A 140 7.23 -8.17 -6.92
C ARG A 140 6.24 -7.25 -6.22
N LEU A 141 6.65 -6.01 -5.94
CA LEU A 141 5.86 -5.04 -5.20
C LEU A 141 5.55 -3.81 -6.04
N THR A 142 4.40 -3.20 -5.75
CA THR A 142 4.01 -1.87 -6.18
C THR A 142 3.64 -1.00 -4.97
N THR A 143 3.64 0.31 -5.13
CA THR A 143 3.31 1.26 -4.07
C THR A 143 2.85 2.60 -4.63
N VAL A 144 2.24 3.42 -3.77
CA VAL A 144 2.05 4.85 -3.98
C VAL A 144 2.79 5.57 -2.86
N TYR A 145 3.73 6.45 -3.20
CA TYR A 145 4.47 7.24 -2.22
C TYR A 145 3.52 8.28 -1.59
N PRO A 146 3.24 8.24 -0.27
CA PRO A 146 2.31 9.18 0.34
C PRO A 146 2.85 10.61 0.26
N TRP A 147 4.14 10.78 0.56
CA TRP A 147 4.82 12.07 0.63
C TRP A 147 6.11 12.06 -0.21
N GLU A 148 6.69 13.23 -0.39
CA GLU A 148 8.00 13.33 -1.01
C GLU A 148 9.08 12.69 -0.12
N SER A 149 9.85 11.77 -0.69
CA SER A 149 10.94 11.10 0.01
C SER A 149 12.02 10.61 -0.96
N PRO A 150 13.22 10.23 -0.46
CA PRO A 150 14.14 9.41 -1.25
C PRO A 150 13.50 8.06 -1.59
N GLY A 151 13.88 7.47 -2.73
CA GLY A 151 13.32 6.18 -3.17
C GLY A 151 14.04 5.59 -4.38
N GLY A 152 14.18 4.27 -4.39
CA GLY A 152 14.86 3.52 -5.47
C GLY A 152 13.94 2.71 -6.37
N TRP A 153 12.63 2.91 -6.27
CA TRP A 153 11.66 2.15 -7.07
C TRP A 153 11.48 2.81 -8.44
N HIS A 154 11.03 2.02 -9.42
CA HIS A 154 10.78 2.51 -10.78
C HIS A 154 9.46 3.26 -10.82
N LEU A 155 9.49 4.55 -11.12
CA LEU A 155 8.32 5.43 -11.11
C LEU A 155 7.56 5.31 -12.43
N ILE A 156 6.39 4.67 -12.39
CA ILE A 156 5.60 4.34 -13.59
C ILE A 156 4.39 5.26 -13.80
N GLY A 157 4.01 6.05 -12.80
CA GLY A 157 2.91 7.01 -12.91
C GLY A 157 2.71 7.81 -11.63
N ARG A 158 1.59 8.52 -11.52
CA ARG A 158 1.21 9.25 -10.31
C ARG A 158 -0.28 9.11 -10.00
N CYS A 159 -0.56 8.90 -8.72
CA CYS A 159 -1.89 8.89 -8.13
C CYS A 159 -2.16 10.27 -7.50
N PRO A 160 -3.31 10.91 -7.80
CA PRO A 160 -3.66 12.22 -7.24
C PRO A 160 -4.23 12.12 -5.81
N VAL A 161 -4.51 10.91 -5.32
CA VAL A 161 -5.20 10.66 -4.06
C VAL A 161 -4.20 10.67 -2.89
N PRO A 162 -4.43 11.47 -1.83
CA PRO A 162 -3.61 11.43 -0.63
C PRO A 162 -3.82 10.14 0.17
N LEU A 163 -2.78 9.29 0.23
CA LEU A 163 -2.80 8.07 1.06
C LEU A 163 -2.69 8.39 2.56
N TYR A 164 -2.18 9.56 2.91
CA TYR A 164 -2.17 10.09 4.27
C TYR A 164 -2.69 11.52 4.29
N ASP A 165 -3.56 11.83 5.22
CA ASP A 165 -4.02 13.19 5.54
C ASP A 165 -4.42 13.26 7.01
N GLY A 166 -3.65 14.02 7.79
CA GLY A 166 -3.84 14.17 9.24
C GLY A 166 -5.14 14.88 9.64
N ALA A 167 -5.84 15.52 8.70
CA ALA A 167 -7.13 16.16 8.94
C ALA A 167 -8.32 15.18 8.87
N ARG A 168 -8.12 13.97 8.31
CA ARG A 168 -9.18 12.95 8.22
C ARG A 168 -9.39 12.22 9.55
N PRO A 169 -10.63 11.78 9.86
CA PRO A 169 -10.90 10.91 11.01
C PRO A 169 -10.06 9.63 11.00
N SER A 170 -9.84 9.05 9.82
CA SER A 170 -8.82 8.02 9.58
C SER A 170 -7.69 8.62 8.73
N PRO A 171 -6.54 8.98 9.34
CA PRO A 171 -5.49 9.68 8.61
C PRO A 171 -4.89 8.87 7.47
N VAL A 172 -4.81 7.56 7.64
CA VAL A 172 -4.29 6.60 6.66
C VAL A 172 -5.44 6.01 5.87
N LEU A 173 -5.32 6.04 4.54
CA LEU A 173 -6.35 5.57 3.61
C LEU A 173 -6.46 4.04 3.54
N LEU A 174 -5.31 3.36 3.40
CA LEU A 174 -5.24 1.92 3.18
C LEU A 174 -4.93 1.18 4.49
N ALA A 175 -5.46 -0.02 4.67
CA ALA A 175 -5.13 -0.90 5.78
C ALA A 175 -4.45 -2.19 5.30
N ALA A 176 -3.63 -2.80 6.16
CA ALA A 176 -3.11 -4.14 5.88
C ALA A 176 -4.28 -5.13 5.79
N GLY A 177 -4.32 -5.89 4.69
CA GLY A 177 -5.46 -6.73 4.33
C GLY A 177 -6.33 -6.17 3.21
N ASP A 178 -6.28 -4.87 2.93
CA ASP A 178 -6.98 -4.27 1.79
C ASP A 178 -6.45 -4.80 0.46
N ARG A 179 -7.29 -4.66 -0.58
CA ARG A 179 -6.90 -4.85 -1.97
C ARG A 179 -6.93 -3.51 -2.69
N VAL A 180 -6.02 -3.34 -3.64
CA VAL A 180 -5.95 -2.15 -4.50
C VAL A 180 -5.95 -2.59 -5.94
N ARG A 181 -6.75 -1.92 -6.77
CA ARG A 181 -6.64 -1.98 -8.22
C ARG A 181 -6.39 -0.59 -8.75
N PHE A 182 -5.45 -0.44 -9.67
CA PHE A 182 -5.17 0.86 -10.27
C PHE A 182 -6.02 1.09 -11.51
N GLU A 183 -6.61 2.27 -11.61
CA GLU A 183 -7.40 2.69 -12.77
C GLU A 183 -6.65 3.75 -13.56
N ALA A 184 -6.33 3.45 -14.81
CA ALA A 184 -5.68 4.42 -15.69
C ALA A 184 -6.62 5.61 -15.95
N VAL A 185 -6.12 6.82 -15.71
CA VAL A 185 -6.81 8.08 -16.01
C VAL A 185 -5.94 8.97 -16.88
N ASP A 186 -6.58 9.78 -17.72
CA ASP A 186 -5.87 10.79 -18.49
C ASP A 186 -5.37 11.95 -17.62
N ARG A 187 -4.54 12.81 -18.21
CA ARG A 187 -3.95 13.97 -17.55
C ARG A 187 -5.00 14.94 -17.01
N ALA A 188 -6.05 15.20 -17.79
CA ALA A 188 -7.10 16.14 -17.41
C ALA A 188 -7.85 15.68 -16.16
N ARG A 189 -8.18 14.38 -16.08
CA ARG A 189 -8.81 13.77 -14.91
C ARG A 189 -7.87 13.75 -13.71
N PHE A 190 -6.59 13.45 -13.92
CA PHE A 190 -5.58 13.53 -12.86
C PHE A 190 -5.47 14.94 -12.27
N ASP A 191 -5.40 15.97 -13.11
CA ASP A 191 -5.29 17.36 -12.67
C ASP A 191 -6.56 17.82 -11.92
N ALA A 192 -7.74 17.41 -12.39
CA ALA A 192 -9.01 17.68 -11.72
C ALA A 192 -9.08 17.05 -10.32
N LEU A 193 -8.73 15.76 -10.20
CA LEU A 193 -8.68 15.06 -8.92
C LEU A 193 -7.64 15.65 -7.97
N SER A 194 -6.48 16.05 -8.50
CA SER A 194 -5.43 16.71 -7.72
C SER A 194 -5.92 18.04 -7.15
N ALA A 195 -6.66 18.83 -7.95
CA ALA A 195 -7.23 20.09 -7.50
C ALA A 195 -8.35 19.89 -6.45
N GLU A 196 -9.17 18.85 -6.59
CA GLU A 196 -10.18 18.46 -5.58
C GLU A 196 -9.53 18.05 -4.26
N ALA A 197 -8.50 17.22 -4.32
CA ALA A 197 -7.76 16.76 -3.15
C ALA A 197 -7.04 17.92 -2.44
N ALA A 198 -6.36 18.79 -3.18
CA ALA A 198 -5.70 19.97 -2.62
C ALA A 198 -6.67 20.94 -1.96
N ALA A 199 -7.92 20.97 -2.40
CA ALA A 199 -8.97 21.80 -1.81
C ALA A 199 -9.73 21.12 -0.66
N GLY A 200 -9.36 19.90 -0.26
CA GLY A 200 -10.02 19.15 0.82
C GLY A 200 -11.46 18.73 0.49
N ARG A 201 -11.82 18.69 -0.81
CA ARG A 201 -13.17 18.31 -1.27
C ARG A 201 -13.26 16.88 -1.78
N PHE A 202 -12.14 16.16 -1.79
CA PHE A 202 -12.08 14.79 -2.29
C PHE A 202 -12.56 13.81 -1.22
N ASP A 203 -13.65 13.11 -1.49
CA ASP A 203 -14.11 12.00 -0.66
C ASP A 203 -13.46 10.69 -1.13
N PRO A 204 -12.50 10.14 -0.36
CA PRO A 204 -11.82 8.90 -0.74
C PRO A 204 -12.75 7.70 -0.74
N ASP A 205 -13.86 7.69 0.00
CA ASP A 205 -14.75 6.52 0.06
C ASP A 205 -15.44 6.25 -1.29
N THR A 206 -15.51 7.25 -2.17
CA THR A 206 -15.94 7.06 -3.56
C THR A 206 -15.05 6.11 -4.38
N LEU A 207 -13.81 5.87 -3.93
CA LEU A 207 -12.87 4.94 -4.56
C LEU A 207 -13.06 3.51 -4.08
N ARG A 208 -13.85 3.29 -3.03
CA ARG A 208 -14.09 1.95 -2.51
C ARG A 208 -15.05 1.23 -3.45
N ALA A 209 -14.68 0.03 -3.87
CA ALA A 209 -15.60 -0.84 -4.59
C ALA A 209 -16.83 -1.11 -3.71
N ALA A 210 -18.01 -1.09 -4.33
CA ALA A 210 -19.22 -1.56 -3.66
C ALA A 210 -19.02 -3.01 -3.19
N PRO A 211 -19.57 -3.38 -2.01
CA PRO A 211 -19.48 -4.72 -1.46
C PRO A 211 -20.15 -5.78 -2.35
#